data_AF-A0A7J9TKX0-F1
#
_entry.id   AF-A0A7J9TKX0-F1
#
_cell.length_a   1.000
_cell.length_b   1.000
_cell.length_c   1.000
_cell.angle_alpha   90.00
_cell.angle_beta   90.00
_cell.angle_gamma   90.00
#
_symmetry.space_group_name_H-M   'P 1'
#
loop_
_entity.id
_entity.type
_entity.pdbx_description
1 polymer ?
#
loop_
_entity_poly.entity_id
_entity_poly.type
_entity_poly.pdbx_seq_one_letter_code
_entity_poly.pdbx_strand_id
1 'polypeptide(L)' 'MIRKITVGLTIISPGVGTQGGSAGDTIRAGADYVIVGRSIYQSDDPAAGAKQIADEILSVL' A
#
# COMPACT_ATOMS: atom_id res chain seq x y z
N MET A 1 5.36 -0.72 -15.50
CA MET A 1 5.28 -0.01 -16.81
C MET A 1 4.99 1.47 -16.62
N ILE A 2 4.00 1.85 -15.80
CA ILE A 2 3.65 3.27 -15.54
C ILE A 2 4.80 4.10 -14.93
N ARG A 3 5.51 3.57 -13.92
CA ARG A 3 6.65 4.24 -13.28
C ARG A 3 7.76 4.67 -14.25
N LYS A 4 7.97 3.91 -15.33
CA LYS A 4 9.01 4.22 -16.33
C LYS A 4 8.69 5.49 -17.15
N ILE A 5 7.41 5.85 -17.27
CA ILE A 5 6.97 7.01 -18.06
C ILE A 5 6.55 8.20 -17.19
N THR A 6 6.45 8.02 -15.87
CA THR A 6 6.09 9.05 -14.89
C THR A 6 7.26 9.40 -13.97
N VAL A 7 8.48 9.43 -14.50
CA VAL A 7 9.69 9.75 -13.73
C VAL A 7 9.55 11.12 -13.09
N GLY A 8 9.82 11.21 -11.78
CA GLY A 8 9.70 12.46 -11.01
C GLY A 8 8.29 12.77 -10.50
N LEU A 9 7.27 11.98 -10.86
CA LEU A 9 5.92 12.13 -10.30
C LEU A 9 5.70 11.20 -9.11
N THR A 10 4.97 11.68 -8.11
CA THR A 10 4.50 10.84 -7.01
C THR A 10 3.36 9.95 -7.47
N ILE A 11 3.47 8.64 -7.22
CA ILE A 11 2.42 7.64 -7.46
C ILE A 11 1.84 7.22 -6.12
N ILE A 12 0.55 7.49 -5.95
CA ILE A 12 -0.24 7.08 -4.79
C ILE A 12 -1.29 6.09 -5.28
N SER A 13 -1.32 4.88 -4.72
CA SER A 13 -2.16 3.78 -5.22
C SER A 13 -3.21 3.34 -4.19
N PRO A 14 -4.52 3.46 -4.47
CA PRO A 14 -5.56 2.88 -3.63
C PRO A 14 -5.77 1.39 -3.95
N GLY A 15 -6.42 0.65 -3.04
CA GLY A 15 -6.81 -0.74 -3.29
C GLY A 15 -6.19 -1.78 -2.36
N VAL A 16 -5.31 -1.37 -1.45
CA VAL A 16 -4.63 -2.28 -0.52
C VAL A 16 -5.57 -2.75 0.60
N GLY A 17 -5.46 -4.04 0.96
CA GLY A 17 -6.21 -4.68 2.04
C GLY A 17 -7.57 -5.24 1.59
N THR A 18 -8.71 -4.63 1.97
CA THR A 18 -10.07 -5.18 1.73
C THR A 18 -10.37 -5.55 0.27
N GLN A 19 -9.72 -4.89 -0.70
CA GLN A 19 -9.90 -5.18 -2.14
C GLN A 19 -8.93 -6.25 -2.66
N GLY A 20 -8.16 -6.90 -1.77
CA GLY A 20 -7.24 -7.99 -2.07
C GLY A 20 -5.87 -7.55 -2.57
N GLY A 21 -5.59 -6.24 -2.65
CA GLY A 21 -4.28 -5.73 -3.05
C GLY A 21 -3.22 -5.85 -1.93
N SER A 22 -2.05 -6.38 -2.27
CA SER A 22 -0.85 -6.41 -1.40
C SER A 22 -0.19 -5.03 -1.36
N ALA A 23 0.13 -4.54 -0.15
CA ALA A 23 0.88 -3.28 -0.01
C ALA A 23 2.29 -3.43 -0.57
N GLY A 24 2.94 -4.55 -0.28
CA GLY A 24 4.28 -4.85 -0.72
C GLY A 24 4.40 -4.93 -2.24
N ASP A 25 3.49 -5.66 -2.90
CA ASP A 25 3.50 -5.77 -4.36
C ASP A 25 3.22 -4.42 -5.04
N THR A 26 2.38 -3.58 -4.43
CA THR A 26 2.07 -2.24 -4.94
C THR A 26 3.32 -1.34 -4.92
N ILE A 27 4.11 -1.39 -3.83
CA ILE A 27 5.38 -0.67 -3.74
C ILE A 27 6.41 -1.26 -4.73
N ARG A 28 6.55 -2.59 -4.81
CA ARG A 28 7.45 -3.23 -5.80
C ARG A 28 7.11 -2.89 -7.25
N ALA A 29 5.81 -2.73 -7.56
CA ALA A 29 5.33 -2.32 -8.87
C ALA A 29 5.70 -0.86 -9.21
N GLY A 30 6.12 -0.09 -8.21
CA GLY A 30 6.70 1.23 -8.33
C GLY A 30 5.84 2.36 -7.75
N ALA A 31 4.84 2.09 -6.93
CA ALA A 31 4.15 3.15 -6.17
C ALA A 31 5.07 3.73 -5.08
N ASP A 32 4.92 5.02 -4.77
CA ASP A 32 5.61 5.64 -3.63
C ASP A 32 4.81 5.47 -2.34
N TYR A 33 3.48 5.47 -2.46
CA TYR A 33 2.56 5.35 -1.34
C TYR A 33 1.36 4.48 -1.69
N VAL A 34 0.79 3.86 -0.66
CA VAL A 34 -0.47 3.13 -0.74
C VAL A 34 -1.55 3.85 0.06
N ILE A 35 -2.78 3.88 -0.46
CA ILE A 35 -3.95 4.36 0.29
C ILE A 35 -4.68 3.16 0.85
N VAL A 36 -4.78 3.12 2.17
CA VAL A 36 -5.50 2.09 2.92
C VAL A 36 -6.67 2.73 3.65
N GLY A 37 -7.86 2.20 3.41
CA GLY A 37 -9.10 2.70 4.02
C GLY A 37 -9.67 1.71 5.01
N ARG A 38 -10.74 1.02 4.58
CA ARG A 38 -11.58 0.14 5.41
C ARG A 38 -10.79 -0.91 6.19
N SER A 39 -9.70 -1.42 5.63
CA SER A 39 -8.77 -2.36 6.29
C SER A 39 -8.19 -1.84 7.61
N ILE A 40 -8.20 -0.52 7.83
CA ILE A 40 -7.76 0.12 9.08
C ILE A 40 -8.98 0.64 9.86
N TYR A 41 -9.74 1.58 9.30
CA TYR A 41 -10.77 2.29 10.08
C TYR A 41 -12.05 1.48 10.35
N GLN A 42 -12.24 0.33 9.69
CA GLN A 42 -13.32 -0.63 10.01
C GLN A 42 -12.78 -1.91 10.66
N SER A 43 -11.49 -1.96 11.01
CA SER A 43 -10.90 -3.08 11.74
C SER A 43 -11.32 -3.04 13.21
N ASP A 44 -11.52 -4.20 13.82
CA ASP A 44 -11.70 -4.34 15.28
C ASP A 44 -10.44 -3.88 16.04
N ASP A 45 -9.26 -3.98 15.40
CA ASP A 45 -8.00 -3.42 15.88
C ASP A 45 -7.32 -2.60 14.76
N PRO A 46 -7.58 -1.27 14.70
CA PRO A 46 -6.98 -0.40 13.70
C PRO A 46 -5.45 -0.31 13.81
N ALA A 47 -4.89 -0.41 15.01
CA ALA A 47 -3.44 -0.32 15.23
C ALA A 47 -2.73 -1.55 14.68
N ALA A 48 -3.27 -2.75 14.95
CA ALA A 48 -2.75 -3.99 14.38
C ALA A 48 -2.88 -4.00 12.85
N GLY A 49 -4.02 -3.54 12.31
CA GLY A 49 -4.22 -3.43 10.86
C GLY A 49 -3.21 -2.50 10.19
N ALA A 50 -2.98 -1.32 10.77
CA ALA A 50 -1.96 -0.38 10.27
C ALA A 50 -0.55 -0.98 10.36
N LYS A 51 -0.23 -1.66 11.45
CA LYS A 51 1.07 -2.32 11.64
C LYS A 51 1.32 -3.41 10.59
N GLN A 52 0.34 -4.26 10.32
CA GLN A 52 0.48 -5.31 9.30
C GLN A 52 0.81 -4.74 7.92
N ILE A 53 0.12 -3.66 7.51
CA ILE A 53 0.43 -3.00 6.24
C ILE A 53 1.85 -2.41 6.24
N ALA A 54 2.26 -1.76 7.33
CA ALA A 54 3.60 -1.21 7.43
C ALA A 54 4.68 -2.31 7.36
N ASP A 55 4.48 -3.42 8.06
CA ASP A 55 5.39 -4.57 8.05
C ASP A 55 5.46 -5.19 6.64
N GLU A 56 4.34 -5.27 5.93
CA GLU A 56 4.30 -5.74 4.55
C GLU A 56 5.14 -4.84 3.64
N ILE A 57 4.99 -3.51 3.73
CA ILE A 57 5.82 -2.56 2.97
C ILE A 57 7.30 -2.70 3.34
N LEU A 58 7.63 -2.79 4.63
CA LEU A 58 9.02 -2.93 5.09
C LEU A 58 9.68 -4.23 4.60
N SER A 59 8.91 -5.29 4.37
CA SER A 59 9.42 -6.56 3.84
C SER A 59 9.86 -6.50 2.37
N VAL A 60 9.54 -5.42 1.66
CA VAL A 60 9.77 -5.28 0.22
C VAL A 60 10.70 -4.13 -0.18
N LEU A 61 11.03 -3.26 0.77
CA LEU A 61 12.01 -2.19 0.62
C LEU A 61 13.43 -2.76 0.73
#